data_AF-A0A6L4A986-F1
#
_entry.id   AF-A0A6L4A986-F1
#
_cell.length_a   1.000
_cell.length_b   1.000
_cell.length_c   1.000
_cell.angle_alpha   90.00
_cell.angle_beta   90.00
_cell.angle_gamma   90.00
#
_symmetry.space_group_name_H-M   'P 1'
#
loop_
_entity.id
_entity.type
_entity.pdbx_description
1 polymer ?
#
loop_
_entity_poly.entity_id
_entity_poly.type
_entity_poly.pdbx_seq_one_letter_code
_entity_poly.pdbx_strand_id
1 'polypeptide(L)'
;MSDELNTKVAELRTKLESLQDLVAMDDVTRQLGDLATTITGLPAKVKQLRDKGYLYANFLEQKTTTLDEQWAAVRGSVSQSIQDELQRAQDQIEEIDDLWGKLDAALAQGGQPAPTRTGAGSLGAKMQTAIQSAQKAGAGAKIAGAVKPSGAGGALSQMAQPPKPAGGGLVKGAMSGAATGTKPDALISQLDGAMSRLSSEVDGAKRRIEGMYGEIPNNVSQTVSQIYLIETYLERAGEASFPLLAGEAIYMVVEAEWKKGKDKDDNPDGLLYITNQRVVMEQKEKVGKKLGMFGGKAVQGLVWESPVGAITDVTFEKKGMFGGIDLVTLKFGSGGPFGETTLEVKDGLHAKWFAGKLKQAASGEIDAERVGEHKTLTMEAVADAPTMCPSCGATFTEPIVRGMTQITCIYCGTVVRLG
;
A
#
# COMPACT_ATOMS: atom_id res chain seq x y z
N MET A 1 39.96 -22.44 32.60
CA MET A 1 38.94 -21.69 33.36
C MET A 1 38.80 -20.25 32.85
N SER A 2 39.87 -19.60 32.36
CA SER A 2 39.80 -18.26 31.73
C SER A 2 39.01 -18.21 30.42
N ASP A 3 39.14 -19.23 29.56
CA ASP A 3 38.63 -19.15 28.19
C ASP A 3 37.10 -19.24 28.12
N GLU A 4 36.49 -20.13 28.92
CA GLU A 4 35.02 -20.23 29.03
C GLU A 4 34.42 -18.94 29.61
N LEU A 5 35.06 -18.36 30.62
CA LEU A 5 34.63 -17.10 31.22
C LEU A 5 34.69 -15.95 30.21
N ASN A 6 35.79 -15.86 29.45
CA ASN A 6 35.96 -14.87 28.39
C ASN A 6 34.91 -15.01 27.28
N THR A 7 34.56 -16.25 26.90
CA THR A 7 33.48 -16.51 25.93
C THR A 7 32.13 -15.99 26.44
N LYS A 8 31.76 -16.31 27.69
CA LYS A 8 30.51 -15.82 28.29
C LYS A 8 30.46 -14.29 28.35
N VAL A 9 31.56 -13.63 28.70
CA VAL A 9 31.64 -12.16 28.70
C VAL A 9 31.48 -11.59 27.29
N ALA A 10 32.02 -12.23 26.25
CA ALA A 10 31.84 -11.83 24.86
C ALA A 10 30.39 -11.99 24.38
N GLU A 11 29.72 -13.07 24.79
CA GLU A 11 28.29 -13.29 24.51
C GLU A 11 27.42 -12.21 25.17
N LEU A 12 27.68 -11.88 26.44
CA LEU A 12 26.97 -10.81 27.15
C LEU A 12 27.14 -9.45 26.47
N ARG A 13 28.30 -9.16 25.89
CA ARG A 13 28.53 -7.91 25.13
C ARG A 13 27.66 -7.83 23.88
N THR A 14 27.63 -8.91 23.10
CA THR A 14 26.81 -8.99 21.89
C THR A 14 25.32 -8.83 22.24
N LYS A 15 24.89 -9.44 23.35
CA LYS A 15 23.53 -9.32 23.87
C LYS A 15 23.23 -7.91 24.35
N LEU A 16 24.17 -7.27 25.05
CA LEU A 16 24.04 -5.89 25.50
C LEU A 16 23.87 -4.96 24.29
N GLU A 17 24.70 -5.07 23.26
CA GLU A 17 24.60 -4.29 22.02
C GLU A 17 23.22 -4.44 21.35
N SER A 18 22.75 -5.68 21.20
CA SER A 18 21.42 -5.96 20.65
C SER A 18 20.30 -5.35 21.49
N LEU A 19 20.47 -5.38 22.82
CA LEU A 19 19.52 -4.78 23.77
C LEU A 19 19.50 -3.25 23.66
N GLN A 20 20.64 -2.60 23.41
CA GLN A 20 20.68 -1.15 23.21
C GLN A 20 19.79 -0.70 22.06
N ASP A 21 19.88 -1.40 20.94
CA ASP A 21 19.12 -1.07 19.74
C ASP A 21 17.63 -1.42 19.92
N LEU A 22 17.34 -2.51 20.65
CA LEU A 22 15.97 -2.89 20.97
C LEU A 22 15.28 -1.87 21.88
N VAL A 23 15.96 -1.46 22.95
CA VAL A 23 15.44 -0.57 23.99
C VAL A 23 15.25 0.87 23.49
N ALA A 24 16.02 1.31 22.48
CA ALA A 24 15.78 2.59 21.83
C ALA A 24 14.42 2.67 21.10
N MET A 25 13.80 1.52 20.76
CA MET A 25 12.53 1.45 20.02
C MET A 25 12.53 2.29 18.72
N ASP A 26 13.69 2.40 18.08
CA ASP A 26 13.92 3.23 16.89
C ASP A 26 13.04 2.80 15.70
N ASP A 27 12.78 1.50 15.58
CA ASP A 27 11.87 0.92 14.60
C ASP A 27 10.44 1.44 14.74
N VAL A 28 9.89 1.40 15.96
CA VAL A 28 8.53 1.84 16.26
C VAL A 28 8.41 3.36 16.09
N THR A 29 9.35 4.13 16.64
CA THR A 29 9.32 5.60 16.52
C THR A 29 9.47 6.05 15.07
N ARG A 30 10.33 5.42 14.28
CA ARG A 30 10.44 5.69 12.83
C ARG A 30 9.15 5.34 12.09
N GLN A 31 8.56 4.17 12.34
CA GLN A 31 7.31 3.76 11.70
C GLN A 31 6.17 4.75 11.99
N LEU A 32 6.08 5.28 13.21
CA LEU A 32 5.10 6.31 13.57
C LEU A 32 5.35 7.64 12.86
N GLY A 33 6.61 8.04 12.71
CA GLY A 33 7.00 9.23 11.95
C GLY A 33 6.64 9.11 10.46
N ASP A 34 6.94 7.96 9.85
CA ASP A 34 6.60 7.65 8.46
C ASP A 34 5.09 7.62 8.25
N LEU A 35 4.34 7.00 9.18
CA LEU A 35 2.88 6.96 9.17
C LEU A 35 2.27 8.36 9.25
N ALA A 36 2.71 9.17 10.21
CA ALA A 36 2.23 10.54 10.39
C ALA A 36 2.49 11.42 9.16
N THR A 37 3.71 11.32 8.60
CA THR A 37 4.10 12.04 7.39
C THR A 37 3.23 11.61 6.20
N THR A 38 3.00 10.31 6.05
CA THR A 38 2.19 9.76 4.98
C THR A 38 0.74 10.25 5.08
N ILE A 39 0.11 10.12 6.25
CA ILE A 39 -1.28 10.56 6.50
C ILE A 39 -1.44 12.04 6.17
N THR A 40 -0.54 12.89 6.67
CA THR A 40 -0.56 14.34 6.41
C THR A 40 -0.42 14.67 4.93
N GLY A 41 0.29 13.84 4.16
CA GLY A 41 0.49 14.02 2.72
C GLY A 41 -0.65 13.49 1.84
N LEU A 42 -1.54 12.64 2.35
CA LEU A 42 -2.60 12.01 1.54
C LEU A 42 -3.56 13.02 0.90
N PRO A 43 -4.09 14.06 1.61
CA PRO A 43 -5.01 15.01 0.99
C PRO A 43 -4.39 15.74 -0.22
N ALA A 44 -3.11 16.11 -0.11
CA ALA A 44 -2.39 16.76 -1.22
C ALA A 44 -2.25 15.83 -2.42
N LYS A 45 -1.97 14.53 -2.19
CA LYS A 45 -1.92 13.52 -3.25
C LYS A 45 -3.28 13.35 -3.94
N VAL A 46 -4.37 13.25 -3.17
CA VAL A 46 -5.74 13.17 -3.74
C VAL A 46 -6.05 14.41 -4.56
N LYS A 47 -5.72 15.61 -4.05
CA LYS A 47 -5.88 16.86 -4.82
C LYS A 47 -5.10 16.83 -6.14
N GLN A 48 -3.86 16.33 -6.15
CA GLN A 48 -3.08 16.18 -7.37
C GLN A 48 -3.75 15.26 -8.40
N LEU A 49 -4.44 14.20 -7.98
CA LEU A 49 -5.25 13.37 -8.89
C LEU A 49 -6.39 14.17 -9.53
N ARG A 50 -7.08 15.01 -8.74
CA ARG A 50 -8.16 15.88 -9.23
C ARG A 50 -7.65 16.94 -10.18
N ASP A 51 -6.52 17.58 -9.85
CA ASP A 51 -5.88 18.58 -10.71
C ASP A 51 -5.44 17.97 -12.05
N LYS A 52 -5.10 16.68 -12.08
CA LYS A 52 -4.82 15.89 -13.30
C LYS A 52 -6.07 15.38 -14.02
N GLY A 53 -7.27 15.71 -13.55
CA GLY A 53 -8.54 15.37 -14.20
C GLY A 53 -9.11 13.99 -13.85
N TYR A 54 -8.63 13.31 -12.80
CA TYR A 54 -9.25 12.05 -12.35
C TYR A 54 -10.56 12.32 -11.60
N LEU A 55 -11.66 11.78 -12.11
CA LEU A 55 -13.00 12.10 -11.62
C LEU A 55 -13.64 11.00 -10.77
N TYR A 56 -13.01 9.84 -10.57
CA TYR A 56 -13.60 8.72 -9.84
C TYR A 56 -12.99 8.54 -8.45
N ALA A 57 -13.47 7.55 -7.69
CA ALA A 57 -13.06 7.28 -6.32
C ALA A 57 -13.29 8.49 -5.39
N ASN A 58 -14.50 9.04 -5.39
CA ASN A 58 -14.93 10.15 -4.51
C ASN A 58 -14.82 9.84 -3.00
N PHE A 59 -14.69 8.58 -2.63
CA PHE A 59 -14.46 8.16 -1.24
C PHE A 59 -13.06 8.51 -0.75
N LEU A 60 -12.09 8.81 -1.64
CA LEU A 60 -10.70 9.06 -1.25
C LEU A 60 -10.59 10.29 -0.35
N GLU A 61 -11.29 11.37 -0.67
CA GLU A 61 -11.33 12.59 0.14
C GLU A 61 -11.73 12.28 1.58
N GLN A 62 -12.89 11.64 1.74
CA GLN A 62 -13.40 11.25 3.06
C GLN A 62 -12.44 10.28 3.77
N LYS A 63 -11.88 9.30 3.05
CA LYS A 63 -10.93 8.33 3.61
C LYS A 63 -9.68 9.01 4.16
N THR A 64 -9.15 10.03 3.48
CA THR A 64 -8.00 10.78 4.00
C THR A 64 -8.33 11.57 5.26
N THR A 65 -9.52 12.17 5.35
CA THR A 65 -10.00 12.84 6.57
C THR A 65 -10.16 11.84 7.72
N THR A 66 -10.81 10.70 7.48
CA THR A 66 -10.99 9.67 8.52
C THR A 66 -9.65 9.13 9.02
N LEU A 67 -8.66 8.95 8.15
CA LEU A 67 -7.32 8.51 8.56
C LEU A 67 -6.61 9.55 9.44
N ASP A 68 -6.73 10.84 9.10
CA ASP A 68 -6.18 11.93 9.92
C ASP A 68 -6.84 11.98 11.31
N GLU A 69 -8.17 11.88 11.36
CA GLU A 69 -8.94 11.85 12.62
C GLU A 69 -8.59 10.63 13.49
N GLN A 70 -8.54 9.44 12.89
CA GLN A 70 -8.17 8.20 13.61
C GLN A 70 -6.75 8.30 14.16
N TRP A 71 -5.81 8.82 13.38
CA TRP A 71 -4.44 9.02 13.82
C TRP A 71 -4.33 10.08 14.92
N ALA A 72 -5.03 11.21 14.78
CA ALA A 72 -5.07 12.25 15.80
C ALA A 72 -5.60 11.74 17.15
N ALA A 73 -6.59 10.83 17.12
CA ALA A 73 -7.16 10.22 18.32
C ALA A 73 -6.18 9.30 19.07
N VAL A 74 -5.29 8.58 18.36
CA VAL A 74 -4.40 7.59 18.99
C VAL A 74 -2.97 8.09 19.22
N ARG A 75 -2.48 9.05 18.41
CA ARG A 75 -1.07 9.47 18.42
C ARG A 75 -0.58 9.97 19.79
N GLY A 76 -1.43 10.68 20.52
CA GLY A 76 -1.09 11.22 21.85
C GLY A 76 -0.86 10.10 22.85
N SER A 77 -1.79 9.15 22.91
CA SER A 77 -1.69 7.98 23.78
C SER A 77 -0.49 7.09 23.42
N VAL A 78 -0.24 6.89 22.12
CA VAL A 78 0.92 6.12 21.63
C VAL A 78 2.23 6.79 22.04
N SER A 79 2.37 8.11 21.82
CA SER A 79 3.57 8.85 22.21
C SER A 79 3.80 8.81 23.72
N GLN A 80 2.74 8.96 24.52
CA GLN A 80 2.83 8.84 25.97
C GLN A 80 3.28 7.44 26.40
N SER A 81 2.71 6.38 25.79
CA SER A 81 3.08 5.00 26.11
C SER A 81 4.54 4.71 25.76
N ILE A 82 5.05 5.23 24.65
CA ILE A 82 6.47 5.12 24.31
C ILE A 82 7.33 5.82 25.36
N GLN A 83 6.96 7.03 25.79
CA GLN A 83 7.71 7.76 26.82
C GLN A 83 7.74 7.01 28.15
N ASP A 84 6.59 6.47 28.57
CA ASP A 84 6.47 5.70 29.81
C ASP A 84 7.32 4.42 29.77
N GLU A 85 7.32 3.69 28.65
CA GLU A 85 8.10 2.45 28.50
C GLU A 85 9.61 2.73 28.35
N LEU A 86 9.99 3.80 27.65
CA LEU A 86 11.40 4.24 27.59
C LEU A 86 11.91 4.61 28.99
N GLN A 87 11.11 5.33 29.79
CA GLN A 87 11.51 5.67 31.17
C GLN A 87 11.69 4.43 32.04
N ARG A 88 10.77 3.45 31.96
CA ARG A 88 10.90 2.18 32.69
C ARG A 88 12.14 1.39 32.27
N ALA A 89 12.42 1.36 30.97
CA ALA A 89 13.60 0.71 30.44
C ALA A 89 14.89 1.39 30.92
N GLN A 90 14.88 2.72 31.14
CA GLN A 90 16.06 3.43 31.69
C GLN A 90 16.41 2.92 33.08
N ASP A 91 15.41 2.80 33.95
CA ASP A 91 15.62 2.34 35.32
C ASP A 91 16.23 0.93 35.35
N GLN A 92 15.83 0.04 34.44
CA GLN A 92 16.37 -1.33 34.32
C GLN A 92 17.78 -1.38 33.70
N ILE A 93 18.09 -0.42 32.85
CA ILE A 93 19.41 -0.30 32.25
C ILE A 93 20.45 0.15 33.26
N GLU A 94 20.07 1.05 34.18
CA GLU A 94 20.94 1.44 35.29
C GLU A 94 21.30 0.21 36.16
N GLU A 95 20.35 -0.70 36.40
CA GLU A 95 20.62 -1.99 37.08
C GLU A 95 21.63 -2.85 36.30
N ILE A 96 21.47 -2.96 34.98
CA ILE A 96 22.39 -3.74 34.11
C ILE A 96 23.78 -3.11 34.13
N ASP A 97 23.88 -1.79 34.03
CA ASP A 97 25.15 -1.05 34.08
C ASP A 97 25.86 -1.23 35.43
N ASP A 98 25.13 -1.22 36.54
CA ASP A 98 25.65 -1.49 37.88
C ASP A 98 26.18 -2.93 38.02
N LEU A 99 25.44 -3.92 37.51
CA LEU A 99 25.87 -5.32 37.49
C LEU A 99 27.12 -5.51 36.62
N TRP A 100 27.20 -4.80 35.50
CA TRP A 100 28.36 -4.81 34.61
C TRP A 100 29.59 -4.24 35.30
N GLY A 101 29.46 -3.09 35.97
CA GLY A 101 30.55 -2.49 36.74
C GLY A 101 31.08 -3.41 37.86
N LYS A 102 30.18 -4.17 38.52
CA LYS A 102 30.57 -5.20 39.50
C LYS A 102 31.32 -6.35 38.85
N LEU A 103 30.91 -6.79 37.66
CA LEU A 103 31.60 -7.85 36.90
C LEU A 103 33.01 -7.41 36.49
N ASP A 104 33.15 -6.19 35.97
CA ASP A 104 34.46 -5.62 35.60
C ASP A 104 35.41 -5.55 36.80
N ALA A 105 34.91 -5.11 37.96
CA ALA A 105 35.68 -5.06 39.20
C ALA A 105 36.11 -6.46 39.69
N ALA A 106 35.23 -7.45 39.57
CA ALA A 106 35.53 -8.84 39.96
C ALA A 106 36.56 -9.49 39.04
N LEU A 107 36.50 -9.23 37.73
CA LEU A 107 37.49 -9.72 36.75
C LEU A 107 38.87 -9.08 36.98
N ALA A 108 38.91 -7.77 37.29
CA ALA A 108 40.16 -7.06 37.58
C ALA A 108 40.87 -7.59 38.84
N GLN A 109 40.12 -7.94 39.89
CA GLN A 109 40.67 -8.56 41.09
C GLN A 109 41.24 -9.97 40.83
N GLY A 110 40.72 -10.67 39.83
CA GLY A 110 41.20 -11.99 39.39
C GLY A 110 42.46 -11.96 38.51
N GLY A 111 43.06 -10.79 38.29
CA GLY A 111 44.24 -10.64 37.42
C GLY A 111 43.92 -10.74 35.92
N GLN A 112 42.64 -10.75 35.55
CA GLN A 112 42.23 -10.63 34.15
C GLN A 112 42.14 -9.15 33.78
N PRO A 113 42.63 -8.75 32.58
CA PRO A 113 42.51 -7.37 32.14
C PRO A 113 41.03 -6.97 32.13
N ALA A 114 40.74 -5.83 32.76
CA ALA A 114 39.40 -5.26 32.75
C ALA A 114 38.94 -5.19 31.29
N PRO A 115 37.81 -5.80 30.94
CA PRO A 115 37.29 -5.71 29.60
C PRO A 115 36.96 -4.23 29.36
N THR A 116 37.75 -3.51 28.55
CA THR A 116 37.44 -2.12 28.21
C THR A 116 36.01 -2.08 27.64
N ARG A 117 35.14 -1.27 28.25
CA ARG A 117 33.79 -0.94 27.76
C ARG A 117 33.94 -0.18 26.44
N THR A 118 34.22 -0.90 25.35
CA THR A 118 34.36 -0.35 24.01
C THR A 118 32.96 -0.01 23.50
N GLY A 119 32.55 1.23 23.71
CA GLY A 119 31.21 1.71 23.34
C GLY A 119 30.77 2.86 24.23
N ALA A 120 31.58 3.93 24.28
CA ALA A 120 31.29 5.14 25.06
C ALA A 120 30.19 6.01 24.43
N GLY A 121 29.08 5.39 24.03
CA GLY A 121 27.77 6.02 24.16
C GLY A 121 27.10 5.29 25.31
N SER A 122 27.00 5.92 26.49
CA SER A 122 26.29 5.29 27.60
C SER A 122 24.90 4.91 27.12
N LEU A 123 24.41 3.77 27.57
CA LEU A 123 23.10 3.25 27.22
C LEU A 123 22.00 4.30 27.52
N GLY A 124 22.22 5.10 28.57
CA GLY A 124 21.44 6.30 28.88
C GLY A 124 21.47 7.40 27.80
N ALA A 125 22.59 7.66 27.12
CA ALA A 125 22.67 8.68 26.06
C ALA A 125 21.88 8.29 24.80
N LYS A 126 21.96 7.02 24.37
CA LYS A 126 21.11 6.48 23.30
C LYS A 126 19.63 6.58 23.68
N MET A 127 19.29 6.21 24.91
CA MET A 127 17.90 6.32 25.38
C MET A 127 17.41 7.76 25.46
N GLN A 128 18.24 8.70 25.94
CA GLN A 128 17.89 10.11 25.98
C GLN A 128 17.55 10.63 24.58
N THR A 129 18.29 10.18 23.56
CA THR A 129 18.05 10.50 22.15
C THR A 129 16.75 9.90 21.64
N ALA A 130 16.46 8.65 22.01
CA ALA A 130 15.20 7.98 21.69
C ALA A 130 13.98 8.69 22.32
N ILE A 131 14.07 9.10 23.60
CA ILE A 131 13.04 9.87 24.30
C ILE A 131 12.79 11.21 23.60
N GLN A 132 13.85 11.94 23.26
CA GLN A 132 13.72 13.20 22.51
C GLN A 132 13.10 13.00 21.13
N SER A 133 13.40 11.88 20.46
CA SER A 133 12.85 11.54 19.15
C SER A 133 11.36 11.16 19.25
N ALA A 134 10.98 10.37 20.26
CA ALA A 134 9.58 10.03 20.55
C ALA A 134 8.74 11.27 20.89
N GLN A 135 9.31 12.22 21.62
CA GLN A 135 8.68 13.51 21.92
C GLN A 135 8.45 14.33 20.64
N LYS A 136 9.43 14.38 19.74
CA LYS A 136 9.30 15.08 18.45
C LYS A 136 8.26 14.41 17.53
N ALA A 137 8.21 13.08 17.51
CA ALA A 137 7.21 12.34 16.74
C ALA A 137 5.78 12.57 17.27
N GLY A 138 5.60 12.68 18.60
CA GLY A 138 4.31 12.99 19.22
C GLY A 138 3.85 14.43 19.06
N ALA A 139 4.79 15.39 18.99
CA ALA A 139 4.49 16.83 18.94
C ALA A 139 3.99 17.33 17.57
N GLY A 140 3.83 16.45 16.57
CA GLY A 140 3.37 16.86 15.24
C GLY A 140 4.41 17.75 14.54
N ALA A 141 5.57 17.19 14.20
CA ALA A 141 6.52 17.90 13.35
C ALA A 141 5.89 18.19 11.98
N LYS A 142 5.93 19.46 11.55
CA LYS A 142 5.74 19.82 10.12
C LYS A 142 6.94 19.26 9.36
N ILE A 143 6.83 18.04 8.83
CA ILE A 143 7.91 17.42 8.06
C ILE A 143 7.72 17.75 6.58
N ALA A 144 8.63 18.54 6.04
CA ALA A 144 8.78 18.75 4.60
C ALA A 144 9.72 17.65 4.06
N GLY A 145 9.18 16.73 3.26
CA GLY A 145 9.99 15.73 2.56
C GLY A 145 9.16 14.58 2.01
N ALA A 146 9.15 14.42 0.68
CA ALA A 146 8.47 13.34 -0.01
C ALA A 146 9.30 12.05 0.08
N VAL A 147 8.73 10.98 0.65
CA VAL A 147 9.29 9.62 0.63
C VAL A 147 8.47 8.75 -0.33
N LYS A 148 9.15 8.03 -1.22
CA LYS A 148 8.55 6.99 -2.10
C LYS A 148 8.40 5.69 -1.31
N PRO A 149 7.23 5.02 -1.31
CA PRO A 149 7.07 3.73 -0.67
C PRO A 149 7.62 2.61 -1.55
N SER A 150 8.46 1.74 -0.98
CA SER A 150 8.82 0.43 -1.52
C SER A 150 7.77 -0.59 -1.08
N GLY A 151 7.18 -1.30 -2.04
CA GLY A 151 6.09 -2.25 -1.82
C GLY A 151 6.53 -3.63 -1.34
N ALA A 152 5.64 -4.30 -0.60
CA ALA A 152 5.38 -5.74 -0.65
C ALA A 152 4.07 -6.01 0.12
N GLY A 153 3.14 -6.72 -0.53
CA GLY A 153 1.85 -7.09 0.05
C GLY A 153 1.91 -8.32 0.96
N GLY A 154 0.85 -8.52 1.75
CA GLY A 154 0.67 -9.70 2.58
C GLY A 154 -0.63 -9.65 3.39
N ALA A 155 -1.30 -10.79 3.49
CA ALA A 155 -2.72 -10.97 3.80
C ALA A 155 -3.17 -10.72 5.26
N LEU A 156 -4.46 -10.41 5.39
CA LEU A 156 -5.27 -10.35 6.62
C LEU A 156 -5.33 -11.71 7.35
N SER A 157 -5.21 -11.70 8.69
CA SER A 157 -5.88 -12.66 9.59
C SER A 157 -5.93 -12.22 11.06
N GLN A 158 -7.17 -12.10 11.55
CA GLN A 158 -7.78 -12.43 12.87
C GLN A 158 -7.00 -12.28 14.20
N MET A 159 -7.46 -11.26 14.94
CA MET A 159 -7.85 -11.20 16.36
C MET A 159 -7.32 -12.23 17.39
N ALA A 160 -6.63 -11.71 18.40
CA ALA A 160 -6.64 -12.23 19.77
C ALA A 160 -6.56 -11.04 20.78
N GLN A 161 -7.35 -11.11 21.86
CA GLN A 161 -7.40 -10.08 22.91
C GLN A 161 -6.16 -10.17 23.84
N PRO A 162 -5.67 -9.04 24.39
CA PRO A 162 -4.56 -9.04 25.33
C PRO A 162 -4.97 -9.46 26.76
N PRO A 163 -4.07 -10.09 27.54
CA PRO A 163 -4.33 -10.40 28.95
C PRO A 163 -4.14 -9.17 29.85
N LYS A 164 -4.88 -9.16 30.96
CA LYS A 164 -4.83 -8.18 32.06
C LYS A 164 -3.45 -8.15 32.73
N PRO A 165 -2.91 -6.98 33.12
CA PRO A 165 -1.65 -6.93 33.85
C PRO A 165 -1.84 -7.41 35.30
N ALA A 166 -1.02 -8.37 35.72
CA ALA A 166 -0.87 -8.75 37.11
C ALA A 166 0.05 -7.75 37.82
N GLY A 167 -0.45 -7.12 38.88
CA GLY A 167 0.31 -6.20 39.73
C GLY A 167 1.41 -6.95 40.49
N GLY A 168 2.66 -6.64 40.18
CA GLY A 168 3.83 -7.01 40.97
C GLY A 168 4.23 -5.86 41.88
N GLY A 169 4.05 -6.02 43.19
CA GLY A 169 4.48 -5.06 44.19
C GLY A 169 6.00 -4.96 44.26
N LEU A 170 6.51 -3.73 44.18
CA LEU A 170 7.90 -3.38 44.45
C LEU A 170 8.21 -3.58 45.94
N VAL A 171 9.06 -4.55 46.26
CA VAL A 171 9.66 -4.69 47.59
C VAL A 171 10.94 -3.86 47.62
N LYS A 172 10.90 -2.71 48.31
CA LYS A 172 12.10 -1.93 48.64
C LYS A 172 12.82 -2.60 49.81
N GLY A 173 13.93 -3.28 49.52
CA GLY A 173 14.90 -3.74 50.51
C GLY A 173 16.22 -2.99 50.36
N ALA A 174 16.46 -2.00 51.24
CA ALA A 174 17.76 -1.38 51.39
C ALA A 174 18.73 -2.37 52.05
N MET A 175 19.81 -2.71 51.38
CA MET A 175 20.92 -3.50 51.93
C MET A 175 22.23 -2.75 51.68
N SER A 176 22.63 -1.98 52.69
CA SER A 176 24.01 -1.55 52.89
C SER A 176 24.73 -2.68 53.64
N GLY A 177 25.70 -3.33 53.00
CA GLY A 177 26.46 -4.42 53.58
C GLY A 177 27.73 -4.73 52.78
N ALA A 178 28.83 -4.93 53.50
CA ALA A 178 30.21 -5.04 53.03
C ALA A 178 30.45 -6.00 51.84
N ALA A 179 31.40 -5.60 50.98
CA ALA A 179 31.90 -6.34 49.83
C ALA A 179 32.45 -7.72 50.22
N THR A 180 31.59 -8.74 50.17
CA THR A 180 32.00 -10.12 50.00
C THR A 180 32.11 -10.37 48.49
N GLY A 181 33.27 -10.85 48.05
CA GLY A 181 33.59 -11.02 46.63
C GLY A 181 32.59 -11.93 45.93
N THR A 182 31.65 -11.34 45.19
CA THR A 182 30.72 -12.10 44.36
C THR A 182 31.51 -12.70 43.20
N LYS A 183 31.40 -14.02 43.00
CA LYS A 183 32.14 -14.71 41.95
C LYS A 183 31.69 -14.22 40.56
N PRO A 184 32.60 -14.05 39.58
CA PRO A 184 32.27 -13.61 38.22
C PRO A 184 31.13 -14.39 37.57
N ASP A 185 31.07 -15.71 37.74
CA ASP A 185 29.99 -16.55 37.19
C ASP A 185 28.59 -16.15 37.70
N ALA A 186 28.47 -15.78 38.97
CA ALA A 186 27.18 -15.37 39.53
C ALA A 186 26.72 -14.01 38.97
N LEU A 187 27.66 -13.08 38.74
CA LEU A 187 27.38 -11.79 38.11
C LEU A 187 27.00 -11.96 36.63
N ILE A 188 27.67 -12.87 35.91
CA ILE A 188 27.32 -13.24 34.53
C ILE A 188 25.88 -13.77 34.46
N SER A 189 25.50 -14.69 35.35
CA SER A 189 24.11 -15.21 35.38
C SER A 189 23.09 -14.12 35.74
N GLN A 190 23.43 -13.20 36.65
CA GLN A 190 22.56 -12.07 36.99
C GLN A 190 22.37 -11.11 35.81
N LEU A 191 23.46 -10.76 35.11
CA LEU A 191 23.44 -9.93 33.91
C LEU A 191 22.62 -10.56 32.79
N ASP A 192 22.85 -11.85 32.51
CA ASP A 192 22.12 -12.56 31.48
C ASP A 192 20.60 -12.54 31.75
N GLY A 193 20.22 -12.82 33.00
CA GLY A 193 18.84 -12.78 33.46
C GLY A 193 18.21 -11.39 33.38
N ALA A 194 18.93 -10.35 33.81
CA ALA A 194 18.46 -8.96 33.73
C ALA A 194 18.24 -8.51 32.27
N MET A 195 19.21 -8.79 31.38
CA MET A 195 19.08 -8.49 29.96
C MET A 195 17.95 -9.25 29.28
N SER A 196 17.76 -10.54 29.59
CA SER A 196 16.64 -11.34 29.07
C SER A 196 15.28 -10.78 29.48
N ARG A 197 15.15 -10.34 30.74
CA ARG A 197 13.92 -9.72 31.26
C ARG A 197 13.62 -8.41 30.54
N LEU A 198 14.58 -7.48 30.50
CA LEU A 198 14.41 -6.21 29.82
C LEU A 198 14.06 -6.40 28.33
N SER A 199 14.74 -7.31 27.63
CA SER A 199 14.43 -7.63 26.23
C SER A 199 12.97 -8.08 26.07
N SER A 200 12.53 -9.02 26.92
CA SER A 200 11.17 -9.55 26.87
C SER A 200 10.11 -8.49 27.20
N GLU A 201 10.42 -7.59 28.13
CA GLU A 201 9.55 -6.48 28.52
C GLU A 201 9.41 -5.43 27.42
N VAL A 202 10.53 -5.04 26.79
CA VAL A 202 10.53 -4.11 25.65
C VAL A 202 9.80 -4.70 24.45
N ASP A 203 10.04 -5.96 24.11
CA ASP A 203 9.28 -6.64 23.03
C ASP A 203 7.79 -6.69 23.35
N GLY A 204 7.43 -6.92 24.61
CA GLY A 204 6.06 -6.83 25.08
C GLY A 204 5.48 -5.42 24.92
N ALA A 205 6.26 -4.40 25.25
CA ALA A 205 5.88 -3.00 25.11
C ALA A 205 5.67 -2.61 23.65
N LYS A 206 6.59 -3.00 22.74
CA LYS A 206 6.47 -2.78 21.30
C LYS A 206 5.14 -3.33 20.77
N ARG A 207 4.84 -4.61 21.06
CA ARG A 207 3.58 -5.24 20.63
C ARG A 207 2.34 -4.54 21.19
N ARG A 208 2.39 -4.07 22.45
CA ARG A 208 1.29 -3.30 23.04
C ARG A 208 1.09 -1.97 22.32
N ILE A 209 2.17 -1.24 22.06
CA ILE A 209 2.16 0.03 21.34
C ILE A 209 1.68 -0.14 19.90
N GLU A 210 2.16 -1.16 19.19
CA GLU A 210 1.69 -1.54 17.86
C GLU A 210 0.18 -1.81 17.85
N GLY A 211 -0.31 -2.52 18.87
CA GLY A 211 -1.73 -2.78 19.05
C GLY A 211 -2.58 -1.52 19.27
N MET A 212 -2.01 -0.40 19.74
CA MET A 212 -2.76 0.84 20.00
C MET A 212 -3.18 1.57 18.73
N TYR A 213 -2.38 1.50 17.67
CA TYR A 213 -2.72 2.10 16.37
C TYR A 213 -3.34 1.10 15.37
N GLY A 214 -3.39 -0.19 15.73
CA GLY A 214 -4.21 -1.21 15.08
C GLY A 214 -4.11 -1.23 13.56
N GLU A 215 -5.26 -1.09 12.88
CA GLU A 215 -5.38 -1.18 11.42
C GLU A 215 -4.99 0.10 10.65
N ILE A 216 -4.64 1.19 11.34
CA ILE A 216 -4.31 2.47 10.68
C ILE A 216 -3.19 2.30 9.63
N PRO A 217 -2.05 1.63 9.91
CA PRO A 217 -1.01 1.43 8.91
C PRO A 217 -1.48 0.66 7.68
N ASN A 218 -2.33 -0.36 7.87
CA ASN A 218 -2.91 -1.13 6.78
C ASN A 218 -3.82 -0.26 5.91
N ASN A 219 -4.69 0.54 6.53
CA ASN A 219 -5.60 1.44 5.84
C ASN A 219 -4.83 2.55 5.08
N VAL A 220 -3.74 3.07 5.66
CA VAL A 220 -2.85 4.04 4.99
C VAL A 220 -2.17 3.38 3.80
N SER A 221 -1.54 2.22 3.98
CA SER A 221 -0.85 1.48 2.92
C SER A 221 -1.78 1.16 1.74
N GLN A 222 -3.00 0.72 2.02
CA GLN A 222 -4.02 0.49 1.00
C GLN A 222 -4.40 1.78 0.26
N THR A 223 -4.56 2.90 0.98
CA THR A 223 -4.91 4.20 0.37
C THR A 223 -3.78 4.72 -0.51
N VAL A 224 -2.53 4.62 -0.06
CA VAL A 224 -1.35 4.96 -0.86
C VAL A 224 -1.29 4.12 -2.12
N SER A 225 -1.52 2.81 -2.01
CA SER A 225 -1.51 1.89 -3.16
C SER A 225 -2.62 2.23 -4.16
N GLN A 226 -3.81 2.59 -3.69
CA GLN A 226 -4.92 3.05 -4.55
C GLN A 226 -4.57 4.35 -5.30
N ILE A 227 -3.99 5.33 -4.60
CA ILE A 227 -3.54 6.60 -5.22
C ILE A 227 -2.49 6.31 -6.30
N TYR A 228 -1.48 5.50 -6.00
CA TYR A 228 -0.43 5.15 -6.96
C TYR A 228 -0.98 4.43 -8.21
N LEU A 229 -1.95 3.54 -8.03
CA LEU A 229 -2.62 2.87 -9.13
C LEU A 229 -3.36 3.88 -10.03
N ILE A 230 -4.05 4.86 -9.44
CA ILE A 230 -4.71 5.93 -10.20
C ILE A 230 -3.70 6.83 -10.92
N GLU A 231 -2.57 7.17 -10.28
CA GLU A 231 -1.48 7.91 -10.95
C GLU A 231 -1.01 7.17 -12.21
N THR A 232 -0.89 5.84 -12.12
CA THR A 232 -0.54 4.97 -13.25
C THR A 232 -1.59 5.03 -14.36
N TYR A 233 -2.88 5.07 -14.02
CA TYR A 233 -3.96 5.22 -15.01
C TYR A 233 -3.86 6.54 -15.76
N LEU A 234 -3.61 7.64 -15.05
CA LEU A 234 -3.49 8.97 -15.65
C LEU A 234 -2.24 9.10 -16.50
N GLU A 235 -1.12 8.52 -16.08
CA GLU A 235 0.12 8.46 -16.87
C GLU A 235 -0.12 7.70 -18.18
N ARG A 236 -0.69 6.49 -18.10
CA ARG A 236 -1.04 5.69 -19.28
C ARG A 236 -2.00 6.43 -20.22
N ALA A 237 -3.01 7.11 -19.66
CA ALA A 237 -3.94 7.93 -20.44
C ALA A 237 -3.27 9.13 -21.13
N GLY A 238 -2.28 9.76 -20.49
CA GLY A 238 -1.49 10.83 -21.11
C GLY A 238 -0.60 10.35 -22.26
N GLU A 239 -0.29 9.05 -22.29
CA GLU A 239 0.53 8.42 -23.34
C GLU A 239 -0.30 7.73 -24.43
N ALA A 240 -1.64 7.75 -24.34
CA ALA A 240 -2.52 7.06 -25.27
C ALA A 240 -2.37 7.61 -26.70
N SER A 241 -2.43 6.72 -27.70
CA SER A 241 -2.38 7.08 -29.13
C SER A 241 -3.69 7.64 -29.68
N PHE A 242 -4.72 7.77 -28.84
CA PHE A 242 -6.04 8.30 -29.18
C PHE A 242 -6.44 9.42 -28.22
N PRO A 243 -7.20 10.43 -28.69
CA PRO A 243 -7.72 11.47 -27.82
C PRO A 243 -8.95 10.98 -27.04
N LEU A 244 -9.14 11.51 -25.83
CA LEU A 244 -10.41 11.39 -25.11
C LEU A 244 -11.48 12.30 -25.74
N LEU A 245 -12.71 11.82 -25.76
CA LEU A 245 -13.88 12.55 -26.25
C LEU A 245 -14.31 13.63 -25.25
N ALA A 246 -15.14 14.56 -25.69
CA ALA A 246 -15.71 15.57 -24.80
C ALA A 246 -16.50 14.90 -23.66
N GLY A 247 -16.19 15.27 -22.41
CA GLY A 247 -16.79 14.68 -21.22
C GLY A 247 -16.40 13.22 -20.93
N GLU A 248 -15.47 12.65 -21.70
CA GLU A 248 -14.90 11.34 -21.44
C GLU A 248 -13.86 11.43 -20.30
N ALA A 249 -13.96 10.51 -19.35
CA ALA A 249 -13.08 10.43 -18.20
C ALA A 249 -12.62 8.99 -17.98
N ILE A 250 -11.32 8.84 -17.70
CA ILE A 250 -10.71 7.55 -17.40
C ILE A 250 -11.23 7.03 -16.07
N TYR A 251 -11.82 5.84 -16.09
CA TYR A 251 -12.15 5.08 -14.88
C TYR A 251 -10.94 4.25 -14.42
N MET A 252 -10.37 3.47 -15.34
CA MET A 252 -9.17 2.66 -15.11
C MET A 252 -8.45 2.28 -16.42
N VAL A 253 -7.16 1.95 -16.31
CA VAL A 253 -6.32 1.50 -17.44
C VAL A 253 -5.48 0.30 -17.02
N VAL A 254 -5.67 -0.85 -17.67
CA VAL A 254 -5.00 -2.12 -17.31
C VAL A 254 -4.18 -2.67 -18.46
N GLU A 255 -3.17 -3.47 -18.13
CA GLU A 255 -2.47 -4.26 -19.14
C GLU A 255 -3.35 -5.43 -19.59
N ALA A 256 -3.46 -5.60 -20.90
CA ALA A 256 -4.29 -6.62 -21.50
C ALA A 256 -3.70 -7.13 -22.81
N GLU A 257 -3.98 -8.38 -23.13
CA GLU A 257 -3.73 -8.97 -24.44
C GLU A 257 -5.06 -9.33 -25.10
N TRP A 258 -5.27 -8.83 -26.32
CA TRP A 258 -6.47 -9.15 -27.09
C TRP A 258 -6.31 -10.48 -27.82
N LYS A 259 -7.15 -11.47 -27.47
CA LYS A 259 -7.19 -12.79 -28.10
C LYS A 259 -7.91 -12.72 -29.45
N LYS A 260 -7.28 -12.07 -30.42
CA LYS A 260 -7.81 -11.83 -31.77
C LYS A 260 -7.97 -13.11 -32.58
N GLY A 261 -7.07 -14.07 -32.40
CA GLY A 261 -6.99 -15.29 -33.20
C GLY A 261 -6.55 -16.50 -32.38
N LYS A 262 -6.33 -17.63 -33.09
CA LYS A 262 -5.81 -18.86 -32.47
C LYS A 262 -4.30 -18.78 -32.23
N ASP A 263 -3.60 -18.05 -33.08
CA ASP A 263 -2.15 -17.89 -33.01
C ASP A 263 -1.80 -16.73 -32.06
N LYS A 264 -1.00 -17.04 -31.03
CA LYS A 264 -0.62 -16.08 -30.00
C LYS A 264 0.16 -14.88 -30.57
N ASP A 265 0.88 -15.07 -31.67
CA ASP A 265 1.72 -14.04 -32.27
C ASP A 265 0.88 -12.96 -32.99
N ASP A 266 -0.42 -13.24 -33.22
CA ASP A 266 -1.39 -12.31 -33.78
C ASP A 266 -2.16 -11.52 -32.71
N ASN A 267 -1.98 -11.85 -31.42
CA ASN A 267 -2.71 -11.23 -30.32
C ASN A 267 -2.02 -9.92 -29.92
N PRO A 268 -2.66 -8.75 -30.10
CA PRO A 268 -2.06 -7.49 -29.71
C PRO A 268 -1.92 -7.38 -28.19
N ASP A 269 -0.71 -7.10 -27.72
CA ASP A 269 -0.41 -6.79 -26.33
C ASP A 269 -0.40 -5.27 -26.10
N GLY A 270 -0.95 -4.81 -24.98
CA GLY A 270 -0.98 -3.39 -24.66
C GLY A 270 -1.90 -3.04 -23.50
N LEU A 271 -2.75 -2.04 -23.72
CA LEU A 271 -3.55 -1.41 -22.67
C LEU A 271 -5.04 -1.44 -23.00
N LEU A 272 -5.85 -1.83 -22.02
CA LEU A 272 -7.30 -1.65 -22.06
C LEU A 272 -7.69 -0.45 -21.19
N TYR A 273 -8.32 0.53 -21.81
CA TYR A 273 -8.88 1.71 -21.16
C TYR A 273 -10.37 1.49 -20.94
N ILE A 274 -10.84 1.79 -19.73
CA ILE A 274 -12.27 1.83 -19.39
C ILE A 274 -12.61 3.27 -19.02
N THR A 275 -13.58 3.85 -19.72
CA THR A 275 -14.08 5.22 -19.47
C THR A 275 -15.57 5.20 -19.18
N ASN A 276 -16.17 6.35 -18.86
CA ASN A 276 -17.64 6.49 -18.81
C ASN A 276 -18.33 6.32 -20.17
N GLN A 277 -17.60 6.35 -21.28
CA GLN A 277 -18.19 6.34 -22.62
C GLN A 277 -17.82 5.08 -23.40
N ARG A 278 -16.58 4.59 -23.31
CA ARG A 278 -16.12 3.47 -24.13
C ARG A 278 -15.09 2.60 -23.41
N VAL A 279 -14.97 1.39 -23.92
CA VAL A 279 -13.81 0.53 -23.69
C VAL A 279 -12.93 0.61 -24.93
N VAL A 280 -11.63 0.82 -24.72
CA VAL A 280 -10.66 1.00 -25.80
C VAL A 280 -9.50 0.05 -25.61
N MET A 281 -9.16 -0.70 -26.66
CA MET A 281 -7.97 -1.52 -26.71
C MET A 281 -6.90 -0.84 -27.56
N GLU A 282 -5.76 -0.58 -26.95
CA GLU A 282 -4.56 -0.05 -27.60
C GLU A 282 -3.47 -1.13 -27.59
N GLN A 283 -2.86 -1.39 -28.74
CA GLN A 283 -1.63 -2.17 -28.81
C GLN A 283 -0.49 -1.26 -28.37
N LYS A 284 0.37 -1.75 -27.48
CA LYS A 284 1.57 -1.03 -27.01
C LYS A 284 2.63 -2.04 -26.62
N GLU A 285 3.43 -2.47 -27.60
CA GLU A 285 4.43 -3.52 -27.40
C GLU A 285 5.61 -3.43 -28.37
N LYS A 286 6.59 -4.32 -28.21
CA LYS A 286 7.70 -4.51 -29.16
C LYS A 286 7.50 -5.81 -29.94
N VAL A 287 7.10 -5.69 -31.21
CA VAL A 287 6.87 -6.82 -32.11
C VAL A 287 8.11 -7.19 -32.91
N GLY A 288 8.19 -8.43 -33.40
CA GLY A 288 9.28 -8.90 -34.28
C GLY A 288 10.57 -9.29 -33.56
N LYS A 289 10.49 -9.68 -32.29
CA LYS A 289 11.63 -10.22 -31.52
C LYS A 289 12.07 -11.56 -32.12
N LYS A 290 13.30 -11.66 -32.67
CA LYS A 290 13.89 -12.93 -33.12
C LYS A 290 14.96 -13.40 -32.12
N LEU A 291 14.87 -14.67 -31.70
CA LEU A 291 15.84 -15.43 -30.86
C LEU A 291 16.70 -14.59 -29.90
N GLY A 292 16.20 -14.31 -28.70
CA GLY A 292 17.04 -13.88 -27.57
C GLY A 292 17.38 -12.39 -27.52
N MET A 293 16.35 -11.55 -27.43
CA MET A 293 16.38 -10.21 -26.85
C MET A 293 17.46 -9.24 -27.36
N PHE A 294 17.32 -8.67 -28.55
CA PHE A 294 17.53 -7.24 -28.87
C PHE A 294 16.98 -7.01 -30.29
N GLY A 295 16.18 -5.97 -30.48
CA GLY A 295 15.46 -5.74 -31.73
C GLY A 295 13.98 -6.11 -31.65
N GLY A 296 13.16 -5.21 -32.18
CA GLY A 296 11.71 -5.27 -32.20
C GLY A 296 11.17 -3.87 -32.45
N LYS A 297 10.21 -3.73 -33.37
CA LYS A 297 9.62 -2.43 -33.67
C LYS A 297 8.63 -2.10 -32.56
N ALA A 298 8.79 -0.95 -31.92
CA ALA A 298 7.74 -0.43 -31.03
C ALA A 298 6.50 -0.15 -31.88
N VAL A 299 5.40 -0.81 -31.54
CA VAL A 299 4.10 -0.60 -32.16
C VAL A 299 3.19 -0.05 -31.07
N GLN A 300 2.61 1.11 -31.36
CA GLN A 300 1.59 1.72 -30.54
C GLN A 300 0.44 2.20 -31.43
N GLY A 301 -0.79 1.84 -31.09
CA GLY A 301 -1.96 2.30 -31.84
C GLY A 301 -3.28 1.73 -31.33
N LEU A 302 -4.35 2.50 -31.55
CA LEU A 302 -5.73 2.05 -31.37
C LEU A 302 -5.97 0.76 -32.19
N VAL A 303 -6.49 -0.26 -31.53
CA VAL A 303 -6.82 -1.54 -32.17
C VAL A 303 -8.31 -1.66 -32.39
N TRP A 304 -9.09 -1.41 -31.33
CA TRP A 304 -10.55 -1.34 -31.40
C TRP A 304 -11.08 -0.53 -30.22
N GLU A 305 -12.29 -0.04 -30.38
CA GLU A 305 -13.06 0.61 -29.32
C GLU A 305 -14.53 0.23 -29.43
N SER A 306 -15.26 0.36 -28.32
CA SER A 306 -16.68 0.08 -28.26
C SER A 306 -17.35 0.98 -27.23
N PRO A 307 -18.54 1.55 -27.51
CA PRO A 307 -19.34 2.20 -26.47
C PRO A 307 -19.49 1.27 -25.27
N VAL A 308 -19.31 1.80 -24.06
CA VAL A 308 -19.31 0.98 -22.84
C VAL A 308 -20.70 0.36 -22.61
N GLY A 309 -21.76 1.07 -23.01
CA GLY A 309 -23.13 0.56 -22.96
C GLY A 309 -23.46 -0.48 -24.04
N ALA A 310 -22.60 -0.67 -25.04
CA ALA A 310 -22.77 -1.74 -26.04
C ALA A 310 -22.43 -3.12 -25.46
N ILE A 311 -21.76 -3.19 -24.29
CA ILE A 311 -21.42 -4.45 -23.62
C ILE A 311 -22.70 -5.03 -23.01
N THR A 312 -23.15 -6.18 -23.54
CA THR A 312 -24.38 -6.85 -23.12
C THR A 312 -24.14 -7.98 -22.13
N ASP A 313 -22.95 -8.60 -22.16
CA ASP A 313 -22.54 -9.62 -21.20
C ASP A 313 -21.02 -9.58 -20.99
N VAL A 314 -20.61 -9.95 -19.78
CA VAL A 314 -19.20 -10.09 -19.39
C VAL A 314 -19.04 -11.38 -18.61
N THR A 315 -18.27 -12.31 -19.16
CA THR A 315 -17.92 -13.58 -18.52
C THR A 315 -16.43 -13.63 -18.24
N PHE A 316 -16.01 -14.50 -17.33
CA PHE A 316 -14.62 -14.68 -16.97
C PHE A 316 -14.28 -16.15 -16.82
N GLU A 317 -13.02 -16.49 -17.09
CA GLU A 317 -12.50 -17.84 -16.97
C GLU A 317 -11.05 -17.80 -16.47
N LYS A 318 -10.66 -18.79 -15.66
CA LYS A 318 -9.27 -19.02 -15.28
C LYS A 318 -8.73 -20.24 -16.03
N LYS A 319 -7.73 -20.06 -16.88
CA LYS A 319 -7.08 -21.14 -17.64
C LYS A 319 -5.61 -21.36 -17.23
N GLY A 320 -5.06 -22.49 -17.69
CA GLY A 320 -3.66 -22.89 -17.47
C GLY A 320 -3.50 -23.93 -16.36
N MET A 321 -2.40 -24.69 -16.39
CA MET A 321 -2.15 -25.85 -15.52
C MET A 321 -2.07 -25.50 -14.00
N PHE A 322 -2.05 -24.21 -13.66
CA PHE A 322 -2.14 -23.69 -12.29
C PHE A 322 -3.01 -22.41 -12.17
N GLY A 323 -3.91 -22.14 -13.14
CA GLY A 323 -4.83 -20.99 -13.10
C GLY A 323 -4.18 -19.61 -13.32
N GLY A 324 -3.08 -19.54 -14.08
CA GLY A 324 -2.30 -18.32 -14.31
C GLY A 324 -2.72 -17.47 -15.50
N ILE A 325 -3.80 -17.82 -16.21
CA ILE A 325 -4.35 -17.02 -17.32
C ILE A 325 -5.75 -16.55 -16.92
N ASP A 326 -5.87 -15.27 -16.64
CA ASP A 326 -7.12 -14.60 -16.27
C ASP A 326 -7.79 -14.03 -17.54
N LEU A 327 -8.81 -14.73 -18.06
CA LEU A 327 -9.54 -14.34 -19.28
C LEU A 327 -10.87 -13.66 -18.96
N VAL A 328 -11.20 -12.61 -19.70
CA VAL A 328 -12.50 -11.94 -19.69
C VAL A 328 -13.05 -11.86 -21.10
N THR A 329 -14.27 -12.35 -21.30
CA THR A 329 -14.98 -12.30 -22.58
C THR A 329 -16.09 -11.26 -22.52
N LEU A 330 -16.13 -10.37 -23.51
CA LEU A 330 -17.13 -9.34 -23.69
C LEU A 330 -18.03 -9.72 -24.85
N LYS A 331 -19.35 -9.68 -24.65
CA LYS A 331 -20.33 -9.72 -25.74
C LYS A 331 -20.86 -8.32 -25.99
N PHE A 332 -21.07 -7.98 -27.25
CA PHE A 332 -21.60 -6.68 -27.63
C PHE A 332 -22.95 -6.81 -28.32
N GLY A 333 -23.81 -5.82 -28.08
CA GLY A 333 -25.02 -5.59 -28.84
C GLY A 333 -24.79 -4.59 -29.97
N SER A 334 -25.83 -3.82 -30.29
CA SER A 334 -25.74 -2.71 -31.23
C SER A 334 -24.65 -1.70 -30.82
N GLY A 335 -23.92 -1.19 -31.81
CA GLY A 335 -22.82 -0.25 -31.63
C GLY A 335 -21.47 -0.87 -31.28
N GLY A 336 -21.41 -2.18 -31.02
CA GLY A 336 -20.16 -2.89 -30.80
C GLY A 336 -19.38 -3.16 -32.10
N PRO A 337 -18.04 -3.23 -32.04
CA PRO A 337 -17.20 -3.49 -33.22
C PRO A 337 -17.26 -4.95 -33.72
N PHE A 338 -17.72 -5.87 -32.89
CA PHE A 338 -17.85 -7.31 -33.16
C PHE A 338 -18.86 -7.94 -32.20
N GLY A 339 -19.32 -9.17 -32.49
CA GLY A 339 -20.30 -9.86 -31.63
C GLY A 339 -19.75 -10.23 -30.25
N GLU A 340 -18.50 -10.68 -30.18
CA GLU A 340 -17.81 -10.95 -28.92
C GLU A 340 -16.29 -10.84 -29.07
N THR A 341 -15.59 -10.65 -27.95
CA THR A 341 -14.13 -10.69 -27.89
C THR A 341 -13.63 -11.21 -26.55
N THR A 342 -12.39 -11.70 -26.51
CA THR A 342 -11.74 -12.15 -25.28
C THR A 342 -10.44 -11.39 -25.04
N LEU A 343 -10.24 -11.00 -23.79
CA LEU A 343 -9.05 -10.32 -23.28
C LEU A 343 -8.41 -11.21 -22.22
N GLU A 344 -7.09 -11.31 -22.23
CA GLU A 344 -6.33 -11.74 -21.05
C GLU A 344 -5.92 -10.49 -20.27
N VAL A 345 -6.24 -10.44 -18.98
CA VAL A 345 -5.76 -9.38 -18.10
C VAL A 345 -4.45 -9.76 -17.43
N LYS A 346 -3.53 -8.80 -17.36
CA LYS A 346 -2.16 -9.00 -16.85
C LYS A 346 -1.97 -8.38 -15.46
N ASP A 347 -0.72 -8.34 -15.00
CA ASP A 347 -0.30 -7.72 -13.72
C ASP A 347 -0.98 -8.27 -12.46
N GLY A 348 -1.32 -9.56 -12.46
CA GLY A 348 -1.94 -10.23 -11.31
C GLY A 348 -3.40 -9.81 -11.05
N LEU A 349 -4.03 -9.12 -12.01
CA LEU A 349 -5.46 -8.81 -11.96
C LEU A 349 -6.30 -10.07 -12.08
N HIS A 350 -7.19 -10.30 -11.12
CA HIS A 350 -8.12 -11.43 -11.18
C HIS A 350 -9.27 -11.16 -12.15
N ALA A 351 -9.52 -12.09 -13.08
CA ALA A 351 -10.53 -11.96 -14.13
C ALA A 351 -11.93 -11.67 -13.57
N LYS A 352 -12.30 -12.30 -12.45
CA LYS A 352 -13.60 -12.06 -11.77
C LYS A 352 -13.75 -10.61 -11.31
N TRP A 353 -12.71 -10.06 -10.70
CA TRP A 353 -12.73 -8.67 -10.21
C TRP A 353 -12.81 -7.70 -11.38
N PHE A 354 -12.01 -7.94 -12.43
CA PHE A 354 -11.98 -7.09 -13.62
C PHE A 354 -13.30 -7.13 -14.40
N ALA A 355 -13.89 -8.32 -14.58
CA ALA A 355 -15.22 -8.47 -15.16
C ALA A 355 -16.28 -7.67 -14.38
N GLY A 356 -16.16 -7.62 -13.05
CA GLY A 356 -17.00 -6.76 -12.21
C GLY A 356 -16.86 -5.28 -12.55
N LYS A 357 -15.63 -4.78 -12.76
CA LYS A 357 -15.38 -3.38 -13.15
C LYS A 357 -15.94 -3.03 -14.52
N LEU A 358 -15.83 -3.93 -15.49
CA LEU A 358 -16.47 -3.76 -16.81
C LEU A 358 -17.99 -3.71 -16.72
N LYS A 359 -18.59 -4.58 -15.90
CA LYS A 359 -20.05 -4.57 -15.66
C LYS A 359 -20.51 -3.25 -15.03
N GLN A 360 -19.79 -2.76 -14.01
CA GLN A 360 -20.07 -1.48 -13.37
C GLN A 360 -19.99 -0.31 -14.36
N ALA A 361 -19.00 -0.34 -15.25
CA ALA A 361 -18.85 0.70 -16.27
C ALA A 361 -19.99 0.63 -17.32
N ALA A 362 -20.36 -0.58 -17.77
CA ALA A 362 -21.44 -0.81 -18.72
C ALA A 362 -22.81 -0.43 -18.16
N SER A 363 -23.08 -0.73 -16.88
CA SER A 363 -24.34 -0.36 -16.20
C SER A 363 -24.38 1.11 -15.80
N GLY A 364 -23.24 1.80 -15.77
CA GLY A 364 -23.14 3.18 -15.32
C GLY A 364 -22.99 3.37 -13.81
N GLU A 365 -22.90 2.28 -13.04
CA GLU A 365 -22.68 2.30 -11.59
C GLU A 365 -21.43 3.09 -11.19
N ILE A 366 -20.42 3.17 -12.06
CA ILE A 366 -19.21 3.96 -11.82
C ILE A 366 -19.48 5.46 -11.58
N ASP A 367 -20.62 5.99 -12.03
CA ASP A 367 -20.98 7.40 -11.82
C ASP A 367 -21.26 7.72 -10.35
N ALA A 368 -21.64 6.74 -9.54
CA ALA A 368 -21.81 6.91 -8.10
C ALA A 368 -20.48 7.22 -7.39
N GLU A 369 -19.35 6.82 -7.98
CA GLU A 369 -18.01 7.11 -7.47
C GLU A 369 -17.43 8.42 -8.01
N ARG A 370 -18.18 9.16 -8.86
CA ARG A 370 -17.69 10.36 -9.53
C ARG A 370 -17.67 11.58 -8.61
N VAL A 371 -16.72 12.47 -8.83
CA VAL A 371 -16.60 13.80 -8.20
C VAL A 371 -17.10 14.88 -9.17
N GLY A 372 -17.98 15.74 -8.68
CA GLY A 372 -18.54 16.88 -9.41
C GLY A 372 -19.74 16.52 -10.30
N GLU A 373 -20.53 17.54 -10.66
CA GLU A 373 -21.63 17.41 -11.61
C GLU A 373 -21.08 17.45 -13.04
N HIS A 374 -21.47 16.46 -13.86
CA HIS A 374 -21.31 16.55 -15.30
C HIS A 374 -22.66 16.24 -15.94
N LYS A 375 -23.05 17.03 -16.95
CA LYS A 375 -24.00 16.57 -17.95
C LYS A 375 -23.32 15.45 -18.72
N THR A 376 -23.37 14.23 -18.23
CA THR A 376 -23.30 13.06 -19.11
C THR A 376 -24.26 13.32 -20.27
N LEU A 377 -24.07 12.72 -21.44
CA LEU A 377 -25.24 12.46 -22.29
C LEU A 377 -26.20 11.65 -21.40
N THR A 378 -27.11 12.36 -20.73
CA THR A 378 -28.06 11.79 -19.79
C THR A 378 -28.99 10.92 -20.61
N MET A 379 -29.77 10.05 -19.97
CA MET A 379 -30.85 9.37 -20.66
C MET A 379 -31.81 10.37 -21.36
N GLU A 380 -31.81 11.65 -20.97
CA GLU A 380 -32.53 12.72 -21.67
C GLU A 380 -31.91 13.06 -23.04
N ALA A 381 -30.58 13.06 -23.18
CA ALA A 381 -29.95 13.25 -24.49
C ALA A 381 -30.09 12.02 -25.40
N VAL A 382 -30.26 10.83 -24.80
CA VAL A 382 -30.73 9.62 -25.51
C VAL A 382 -32.20 9.75 -25.91
N ALA A 383 -33.03 10.43 -25.10
CA ALA A 383 -34.44 10.69 -25.41
C ALA A 383 -34.63 11.74 -26.52
N ASP A 384 -33.75 12.73 -26.59
CA ASP A 384 -33.73 13.77 -27.64
C ASP A 384 -33.04 13.30 -28.94
N ALA A 385 -32.45 12.11 -28.94
CA ALA A 385 -31.77 11.59 -30.10
C ALA A 385 -32.76 11.32 -31.26
N PRO A 386 -32.37 11.61 -32.51
CA PRO A 386 -33.24 11.43 -33.65
C PRO A 386 -33.66 9.97 -33.79
N THR A 387 -34.97 9.72 -33.79
CA THR A 387 -35.56 8.40 -33.98
C THR A 387 -35.72 8.02 -35.46
N MET A 388 -35.54 9.00 -36.35
CA MET A 388 -35.57 8.81 -37.82
C MET A 388 -34.32 9.36 -38.47
N CYS A 389 -33.85 8.70 -39.51
CA CYS A 389 -32.74 9.16 -40.32
C CYS A 389 -33.14 10.45 -41.05
N PRO A 390 -32.41 11.57 -40.89
CA PRO A 390 -32.75 12.84 -41.54
C PRO A 390 -32.56 12.81 -43.06
N SER A 391 -31.84 11.81 -43.58
CA SER A 391 -31.56 11.66 -45.01
C SER A 391 -32.61 10.84 -45.76
N CYS A 392 -33.08 9.72 -45.18
CA CYS A 392 -34.01 8.81 -45.86
C CYS A 392 -35.35 8.60 -45.14
N GLY A 393 -35.55 9.19 -43.95
CA GLY A 393 -36.77 9.05 -43.15
C GLY A 393 -36.96 7.69 -42.48
N ALA A 394 -36.03 6.74 -42.65
CA ALA A 394 -36.14 5.44 -42.01
C ALA A 394 -35.97 5.54 -40.48
N THR A 395 -36.79 4.82 -39.73
CA THR A 395 -36.67 4.73 -38.27
C THR A 395 -35.37 4.02 -37.89
N PHE A 396 -34.64 4.57 -36.93
CA PHE A 396 -33.55 3.85 -36.30
C PHE A 396 -34.14 2.74 -35.41
N THR A 397 -33.85 1.49 -35.76
CA THR A 397 -34.35 0.31 -35.03
C THR A 397 -33.43 -0.12 -33.89
N GLU A 398 -32.21 0.42 -33.86
CA GLU A 398 -31.22 0.07 -32.84
C GLU A 398 -31.28 1.03 -31.65
N PRO A 399 -31.23 0.52 -30.40
CA PRO A 399 -31.25 1.37 -29.22
C PRO A 399 -29.94 2.15 -29.10
N ILE A 400 -30.04 3.44 -28.80
CA ILE A 400 -28.88 4.26 -28.48
C ILE A 400 -28.40 3.90 -27.08
N VAL A 401 -27.13 3.50 -27.00
CA VAL A 401 -26.51 3.05 -25.75
C VAL A 401 -25.52 4.08 -25.20
N ARG A 402 -25.16 3.93 -23.93
CA ARG A 402 -24.21 4.81 -23.24
C ARG A 402 -22.88 4.90 -23.98
N GLY A 403 -22.47 6.14 -24.27
CA GLY A 403 -21.20 6.47 -24.92
C GLY A 403 -21.20 6.35 -26.45
N MET A 404 -22.35 6.06 -27.06
CA MET A 404 -22.52 6.17 -28.50
C MET A 404 -22.54 7.64 -28.92
N THR A 405 -21.61 8.05 -29.79
CA THR A 405 -21.51 9.43 -30.31
C THR A 405 -22.04 9.60 -31.72
N GLN A 406 -22.38 8.49 -32.38
CA GLN A 406 -22.98 8.50 -33.70
C GLN A 406 -23.80 7.22 -33.94
N ILE A 407 -24.81 7.33 -34.79
CA ILE A 407 -25.62 6.22 -35.28
C ILE A 407 -25.58 6.18 -36.80
N THR A 408 -25.44 4.99 -37.38
CA THR A 408 -25.43 4.80 -38.84
C THR A 408 -26.75 4.21 -39.29
N CYS A 409 -27.41 4.86 -40.25
CA CYS A 409 -28.66 4.36 -40.82
C CYS A 409 -28.40 3.10 -41.65
N ILE A 410 -28.95 1.97 -41.25
CA ILE A 410 -28.79 0.68 -41.95
C ILE A 410 -29.36 0.68 -43.39
N TYR A 411 -30.27 1.61 -43.70
CA TYR A 411 -30.95 1.68 -44.99
C TYR A 411 -30.21 2.52 -46.03
N CYS A 412 -29.61 3.64 -45.62
CA CYS A 412 -28.97 4.58 -46.55
C CYS A 412 -27.52 4.93 -46.22
N GLY A 413 -26.97 4.37 -45.12
CA GLY A 413 -25.59 4.62 -44.69
C GLY A 413 -25.32 6.00 -44.09
N THR A 414 -26.34 6.86 -43.93
CA THR A 414 -26.17 8.18 -43.32
C THR A 414 -25.71 8.04 -41.87
N VAL A 415 -24.61 8.69 -41.53
CA VAL A 415 -24.08 8.79 -40.16
C VAL A 415 -24.65 10.04 -39.50
N VAL A 416 -25.36 9.86 -38.40
CA VAL A 416 -25.93 10.94 -37.59
C VAL A 416 -25.14 11.04 -36.29
N ARG A 417 -24.62 12.23 -35.98
CA ARG A 417 -23.91 12.48 -34.72
C ARG A 417 -24.92 12.68 -33.59
N LEU A 418 -24.69 11.98 -32.49
CA LEU A 418 -25.42 12.11 -31.24
C LEU A 418 -24.60 13.10 -30.38
N GLY A 419 -25.26 14.18 -29.95
CA GLY A 419 -24.64 15.46 -29.55
C GLY A 419 -23.57 15.43 -28.48
#